data_AF-Q46E38-F1
#
_entry.id   AF-Q46E38-F1
#
_cell.length_a   1.000
_cell.length_b   1.000
_cell.length_c   1.000
_cell.angle_alpha   90.00
_cell.angle_beta   90.00
_cell.angle_gamma   90.00
#
_symmetry.space_group_name_H-M   'P 1'
#
loop_
_entity.id
_entity.type
_entity.pdbx_description
1 polymer ?
#
loop_
_entity_poly.entity_id
_entity_poly.type
_entity_poly.pdbx_seq_one_letter_code
_entity_poly.pdbx_strand_id
1 'polypeptide(L)'
;MDEEHIALYPFASEVSAYVESLRVSLESLLNSPAFRRSRVRGMERVMQSIEGEIETTLIKDESWLLSETLSYPFAQILVACVDDQLFTKRYALKEAEAASKWLEKESTDFLLEFGEDFGIQAEAEELQFSMHFADYIRFSSSIREPVWKLTNRQLRSGMVVVTKKDFVRLLQEAIKERIEKSFPIPKIPSEVSSFCAPYVAEIKDKFEVHKKKFGTTDFGVVEPDLFPPCISHALANVQGGVNLAHSMRFAMTSFLLSVGMSVDEILNLFNVSPDFDAEVTLYQIEHIAGATGNVYKPPACDTMRTYGNCIGKDRLCEKINHPLAYYEKKIYLKNKEKEMEKEKEEKEEKEKQEEKKEEEEKEKQEEIKKKKKKEKQEEKGKKIKEGKKRERKQEKETKRREGKEKQEEKKRI
;
A
#
# COMPACT_ATOMS: atom_id res chain seq x y z
N MET A 1 -4.36 -7.89 -33.77
CA MET A 1 -3.49 -8.28 -32.63
C MET A 1 -3.13 -9.76 -32.67
N ASP A 2 -1.92 -10.15 -32.25
CA ASP A 2 -1.55 -11.56 -32.01
C ASP A 2 -1.95 -12.03 -30.59
N GLU A 3 -1.69 -13.30 -30.25
CA GLU A 3 -2.03 -13.86 -28.93
C GLU A 3 -1.33 -13.13 -27.76
N GLU A 4 -0.10 -12.63 -27.96
CA GLU A 4 0.61 -11.86 -26.93
C GLU A 4 -0.06 -10.50 -26.73
N HIS A 5 -0.39 -9.79 -27.81
CA HIS A 5 -1.11 -8.52 -27.72
C HIS A 5 -2.47 -8.68 -27.02
N ILE A 6 -3.20 -9.77 -27.27
CA ILE A 6 -4.48 -10.05 -26.60
C ILE A 6 -4.30 -10.17 -25.07
N ALA A 7 -3.26 -10.87 -24.63
CA ALA A 7 -2.96 -11.06 -23.21
C ALA A 7 -2.44 -9.78 -22.54
N LEU A 8 -1.62 -9.00 -23.24
CA LEU A 8 -0.98 -7.79 -22.71
C LEU A 8 -1.91 -6.58 -22.65
N TYR A 9 -2.88 -6.48 -23.55
CA TYR A 9 -3.73 -5.30 -23.71
C TYR A 9 -5.24 -5.64 -23.64
N PRO A 10 -5.73 -6.22 -22.52
CA PRO A 10 -7.07 -6.80 -22.44
C PRO A 10 -8.21 -5.77 -22.50
N PHE A 11 -7.88 -4.48 -22.40
CA PHE A 11 -8.81 -3.36 -22.51
C PHE A 11 -8.95 -2.84 -23.95
N ALA A 12 -8.22 -3.39 -24.92
CA ALA A 12 -8.33 -3.02 -26.33
C ALA A 12 -9.65 -3.51 -26.94
N SER A 13 -10.19 -2.78 -27.92
CA SER A 13 -11.50 -3.14 -28.51
C SER A 13 -11.45 -4.50 -29.23
N GLU A 14 -10.33 -4.82 -29.89
CA GLU A 14 -10.12 -6.15 -30.51
C GLU A 14 -10.17 -7.29 -29.49
N VAL A 15 -9.66 -7.08 -28.28
CA VAL A 15 -9.70 -8.10 -27.22
C VAL A 15 -11.11 -8.29 -26.70
N SER A 16 -11.90 -7.21 -26.62
CA SER A 16 -13.32 -7.32 -26.28
C SER A 16 -14.07 -8.18 -27.31
N ALA A 17 -13.82 -7.98 -28.61
CA ALA A 17 -14.38 -8.82 -29.68
C ALA A 17 -13.90 -10.28 -29.60
N TYR A 18 -12.63 -10.50 -29.23
CA TYR A 18 -12.09 -11.84 -29.00
C TYR A 18 -12.79 -12.53 -27.82
N VAL A 19 -12.97 -11.85 -26.68
CA VAL A 19 -13.70 -12.36 -25.51
C VAL A 19 -15.13 -12.76 -25.86
N GLU A 20 -15.83 -11.92 -26.64
CA GLU A 20 -17.18 -12.24 -27.13
C GLU A 20 -17.18 -13.50 -28.02
N SER A 21 -16.15 -13.68 -28.85
CA SER A 21 -16.02 -14.85 -29.74
C SER A 21 -15.84 -16.17 -28.98
N LEU A 22 -15.30 -16.15 -27.76
CA LEU A 22 -15.15 -17.33 -26.89
C LEU A 22 -16.50 -17.86 -26.38
N ARG A 23 -17.58 -17.07 -26.46
CA ARG A 23 -18.95 -17.43 -26.02
C ARG A 23 -19.01 -17.97 -24.58
N VAL A 24 -18.14 -17.48 -23.71
CA VAL A 24 -18.14 -17.84 -22.29
C VAL A 24 -19.23 -17.04 -21.59
N SER A 25 -20.23 -17.73 -21.05
CA SER A 25 -21.27 -17.06 -20.24
C SER A 25 -20.70 -16.59 -18.90
N LEU A 26 -21.29 -15.53 -18.34
CA LEU A 26 -20.96 -15.05 -17.00
C LEU A 26 -21.09 -16.16 -15.95
N GLU A 27 -22.16 -16.96 -16.02
CA GLU A 27 -22.36 -18.10 -15.13
C GLU A 27 -21.21 -19.12 -15.23
N SER A 28 -20.75 -19.41 -16.45
CA SER A 28 -19.64 -20.34 -16.66
C SER A 28 -18.34 -19.77 -16.10
N LEU A 29 -18.03 -18.49 -16.35
CA LEU A 29 -16.85 -17.81 -15.81
C LEU A 29 -16.80 -17.87 -14.27
N LEU A 30 -17.93 -17.70 -13.60
CA LEU A 30 -18.02 -17.75 -12.14
C LEU A 30 -17.91 -19.19 -11.59
N ASN A 31 -18.68 -20.12 -12.16
CA ASN A 31 -18.91 -21.42 -11.53
C ASN A 31 -18.11 -22.59 -12.14
N SER A 32 -17.69 -22.49 -13.41
CA SER A 32 -17.00 -23.59 -14.08
C SER A 32 -15.59 -23.80 -13.50
N PRO A 33 -15.19 -25.05 -13.20
CA PRO A 33 -13.80 -25.38 -12.87
C PRO A 33 -12.81 -25.02 -13.98
N ALA A 34 -13.25 -24.99 -15.24
CA ALA A 34 -12.40 -24.68 -16.39
C ALA A 34 -11.78 -23.27 -16.30
N PHE A 35 -12.49 -22.31 -15.71
CA PHE A 35 -12.04 -20.92 -15.58
C PHE A 35 -11.48 -20.59 -14.19
N ARG A 36 -11.18 -21.61 -13.37
CA ARG A 36 -10.56 -21.39 -12.04
C ARG A 36 -9.24 -20.63 -12.15
N ARG A 37 -8.42 -20.94 -13.17
CA ARG A 37 -7.16 -20.24 -13.42
C ARG A 37 -7.40 -18.76 -13.75
N SER A 38 -8.37 -18.45 -14.61
CA SER A 38 -8.78 -17.08 -14.94
C SER A 38 -9.23 -16.31 -13.70
N ARG A 39 -9.99 -16.94 -12.80
CA ARG A 39 -10.45 -16.31 -11.55
C ARG A 39 -9.30 -16.02 -10.58
N VAL A 40 -8.42 -17.00 -10.37
CA VAL A 40 -7.22 -16.81 -9.52
C VAL A 40 -6.37 -15.68 -10.08
N ARG A 41 -6.08 -15.70 -11.38
CA ARG A 41 -5.32 -14.65 -12.04
C ARG A 41 -6.00 -13.28 -11.94
N GLY A 42 -7.32 -13.21 -12.12
CA GLY A 42 -8.06 -11.94 -12.01
C GLY A 42 -8.02 -11.36 -10.59
N MET A 43 -8.10 -12.22 -9.57
CA MET A 43 -7.88 -11.81 -8.18
C MET A 43 -6.43 -11.36 -7.96
N GLU A 44 -5.43 -12.08 -8.49
CA GLU A 44 -4.03 -11.66 -8.42
C GLU A 44 -3.80 -10.28 -9.02
N ARG A 45 -4.34 -9.98 -10.21
CA ARG A 45 -4.26 -8.64 -10.84
C ARG A 45 -4.81 -7.54 -9.92
N VAL A 46 -5.98 -7.79 -9.33
CA VAL A 46 -6.62 -6.87 -8.39
C VAL A 46 -5.72 -6.65 -7.16
N MET A 47 -5.18 -7.71 -6.58
CA MET A 47 -4.34 -7.62 -5.39
C MET A 47 -2.99 -6.96 -5.66
N GLN A 48 -2.37 -7.29 -6.79
CA GLN A 48 -1.17 -6.66 -7.31
C GLN A 48 -1.37 -5.16 -7.56
N SER A 49 -2.57 -4.75 -8.00
CA SER A 49 -2.92 -3.32 -8.13
C SER A 49 -2.88 -2.60 -6.77
N ILE A 50 -3.20 -3.28 -5.67
CA ILE A 50 -3.05 -2.75 -4.31
C ILE A 50 -1.59 -2.75 -3.90
N GLU A 51 -0.84 -3.81 -4.19
CA GLU A 51 0.54 -3.98 -3.72
C GLU A 51 1.55 -3.06 -4.43
N GLY A 52 1.31 -2.72 -5.70
CA GLY A 52 2.01 -1.62 -6.37
C GLY A 52 2.28 -1.82 -7.86
N GLU A 53 2.30 -3.05 -8.35
CA GLU A 53 2.58 -3.35 -9.76
C GLU A 53 1.84 -4.62 -10.18
N ILE A 54 1.13 -4.57 -11.31
CA ILE A 54 0.53 -5.75 -11.93
C ILE A 54 1.59 -6.40 -12.82
N GLU A 55 1.93 -7.65 -12.48
CA GLU A 55 2.86 -8.44 -13.25
C GLU A 55 2.08 -9.22 -14.31
N THR A 56 2.53 -9.14 -15.56
CA THR A 56 2.00 -9.96 -16.65
C THR A 56 3.08 -10.92 -17.11
N THR A 57 2.89 -12.20 -16.84
CA THR A 57 3.85 -13.25 -17.23
C THR A 57 3.53 -13.79 -18.62
N LEU A 58 4.52 -13.85 -19.50
CA LEU A 58 4.42 -14.47 -20.84
C LEU A 58 4.76 -15.97 -20.82
N ILE A 59 4.53 -16.67 -19.69
CA ILE A 59 4.77 -18.11 -19.61
C ILE A 59 3.61 -18.83 -20.30
N LYS A 60 3.83 -19.18 -21.58
CA LYS A 60 2.83 -19.81 -22.45
C LYS A 60 2.65 -21.29 -22.12
N ASP A 61 1.73 -21.60 -21.21
CA ASP A 61 1.13 -22.94 -21.13
C ASP A 61 -0.11 -23.05 -22.02
N GLU A 62 -0.65 -24.27 -22.22
CA GLU A 62 -1.79 -24.52 -23.12
C GLU A 62 -3.06 -23.71 -22.78
N SER A 63 -3.18 -23.22 -21.55
CA SER A 63 -4.34 -22.46 -21.07
C SER A 63 -4.06 -20.97 -20.90
N TRP A 64 -2.80 -20.55 -21.06
CA TRP A 64 -2.31 -19.24 -20.65
C TRP A 64 -3.15 -18.10 -21.22
N LEU A 65 -3.36 -18.11 -22.54
CA LEU A 65 -4.12 -17.07 -23.25
C LEU A 65 -5.54 -16.96 -22.71
N LEU A 66 -6.23 -18.09 -22.52
CA LEU A 66 -7.60 -18.13 -22.00
C LEU A 66 -7.66 -17.64 -20.55
N SER A 67 -6.69 -18.02 -19.72
CA SER A 67 -6.59 -17.56 -18.34
C SER A 67 -6.34 -16.06 -18.24
N GLU A 68 -5.38 -15.53 -19.01
CA GLU A 68 -5.03 -14.11 -18.98
C GLU A 68 -6.17 -13.25 -19.56
N THR A 69 -6.73 -13.66 -20.70
CA THR A 69 -7.84 -12.97 -21.37
C THR A 69 -9.07 -12.86 -20.46
N LEU A 70 -9.50 -13.95 -19.83
CA LEU A 70 -10.67 -13.96 -18.96
C LEU A 70 -10.39 -13.44 -17.53
N SER A 71 -9.11 -13.28 -17.17
CA SER A 71 -8.74 -12.69 -15.87
C SER A 71 -9.15 -11.22 -15.76
N TYR A 72 -9.04 -10.47 -16.86
CA TYR A 72 -9.38 -9.05 -16.90
C TYR A 72 -10.88 -8.76 -16.68
N PRO A 73 -11.84 -9.39 -17.40
CA PRO A 73 -13.26 -9.18 -17.11
C PRO A 73 -13.63 -9.68 -15.71
N PHE A 74 -13.01 -10.75 -15.20
CA PHE A 74 -13.22 -11.16 -13.81
C PHE A 74 -12.70 -10.12 -12.80
N ALA A 75 -11.52 -9.53 -13.04
CA ALA A 75 -10.99 -8.43 -12.24
C ALA A 75 -11.91 -7.20 -12.28
N GLN A 76 -12.46 -6.85 -13.46
CA GLN A 76 -13.45 -5.76 -13.58
C GLN A 76 -14.72 -6.05 -12.76
N ILE A 77 -15.20 -7.29 -12.73
CA ILE A 77 -16.33 -7.70 -11.88
C ILE A 77 -16.00 -7.46 -10.40
N LEU A 78 -14.82 -7.86 -9.95
CA LEU A 78 -14.38 -7.62 -8.56
C LEU A 78 -14.30 -6.12 -8.24
N VAL A 79 -13.70 -5.32 -9.12
CA VAL A 79 -13.61 -3.85 -8.96
C VAL A 79 -14.99 -3.22 -8.88
N ALA A 80 -15.93 -3.64 -9.73
CA ALA A 80 -17.31 -3.19 -9.68
C ALA A 80 -18.00 -3.59 -8.36
N CYS A 81 -17.77 -4.80 -7.86
CA CYS A 81 -18.39 -5.27 -6.61
C CYS A 81 -17.81 -4.61 -5.35
N VAL A 82 -16.56 -4.12 -5.40
CA VAL A 82 -15.97 -3.34 -4.29
C VAL A 82 -16.67 -1.99 -4.15
N ASP A 83 -17.01 -1.36 -5.28
CA ASP A 83 -17.70 -0.08 -5.40
C ASP A 83 -17.04 1.06 -4.61
N ASP A 84 -15.72 1.22 -4.79
CA ASP A 84 -14.91 2.29 -4.18
C ASP A 84 -14.18 3.07 -5.27
N GLN A 85 -14.48 4.37 -5.40
CA GLN A 85 -13.93 5.21 -6.47
C GLN A 85 -12.40 5.35 -6.40
N LEU A 86 -11.81 5.35 -5.20
CA LEU A 86 -10.36 5.43 -5.04
C LEU A 86 -9.71 4.11 -5.46
N PHE A 87 -10.35 2.99 -5.12
CA PHE A 87 -9.92 1.67 -5.56
C PHE A 87 -9.95 1.56 -7.09
N THR A 88 -11.06 1.96 -7.72
CA THR A 88 -11.21 1.95 -9.19
C THR A 88 -10.10 2.75 -9.88
N LYS A 89 -9.83 3.98 -9.42
CA LYS A 89 -8.74 4.81 -9.98
C LYS A 89 -7.37 4.16 -9.81
N ARG A 90 -7.14 3.52 -8.66
CA ARG A 90 -5.89 2.81 -8.39
C ARG A 90 -5.73 1.61 -9.33
N TYR A 91 -6.76 0.78 -9.45
CA TYR A 91 -6.75 -0.37 -10.34
C TYR A 91 -6.49 0.06 -11.79
N ALA A 92 -7.22 1.06 -12.30
CA ALA A 92 -7.05 1.60 -13.64
C ALA A 92 -5.64 2.14 -13.89
N LEU A 93 -5.05 2.84 -12.92
CA LEU A 93 -3.67 3.33 -13.02
C LEU A 93 -2.66 2.18 -13.12
N LYS A 94 -2.81 1.13 -12.29
CA LYS A 94 -1.87 0.00 -12.27
C LYS A 94 -1.97 -0.90 -13.49
N GLU A 95 -3.17 -1.09 -14.03
CA GLU A 95 -3.38 -1.73 -15.32
C GLU A 95 -2.72 -0.95 -16.46
N ALA A 96 -2.89 0.37 -16.47
CA ALA A 96 -2.26 1.22 -17.48
C ALA A 96 -0.73 1.24 -17.37
N GLU A 97 -0.17 1.31 -16.15
CA GLU A 97 1.27 1.21 -15.91
C GLU A 97 1.85 -0.12 -16.39
N ALA A 98 1.16 -1.23 -16.14
CA ALA A 98 1.59 -2.55 -16.59
C ALA A 98 1.63 -2.66 -18.11
N ALA A 99 0.59 -2.17 -18.81
CA ALA A 99 0.57 -2.12 -20.26
C ALA A 99 1.66 -1.20 -20.85
N SER A 100 1.87 -0.03 -20.25
CA SER A 100 2.87 0.97 -20.67
C SER A 100 4.28 0.36 -20.77
N LYS A 101 4.67 -0.50 -19.83
CA LYS A 101 5.97 -1.20 -19.83
C LYS A 101 6.19 -2.08 -21.06
N TRP A 102 5.12 -2.62 -21.64
CA TRP A 102 5.16 -3.41 -22.86
C TRP A 102 5.08 -2.53 -24.10
N LEU A 103 4.22 -1.51 -24.10
CA LEU A 103 4.13 -0.51 -25.17
C LEU A 103 5.46 0.19 -25.48
N GLU A 104 6.31 0.43 -24.48
CA GLU A 104 7.65 1.00 -24.72
C GLU A 104 8.51 0.14 -25.68
N LYS A 105 8.27 -1.18 -25.72
CA LYS A 105 9.01 -2.16 -26.53
C LYS A 105 8.38 -2.42 -27.91
N GLU A 106 7.15 -1.97 -28.15
CA GLU A 106 6.42 -2.22 -29.40
C GLU A 106 6.98 -1.43 -30.58
N SER A 107 6.62 -1.83 -31.80
CA SER A 107 6.97 -1.12 -33.03
C SER A 107 6.19 0.20 -33.16
N THR A 108 6.71 1.14 -33.96
CA THR A 108 6.01 2.39 -34.27
C THR A 108 4.63 2.14 -34.89
N ASP A 109 4.55 1.20 -35.83
CA ASP A 109 3.30 0.86 -36.53
C ASP A 109 2.23 0.36 -35.56
N PHE A 110 2.61 -0.54 -34.62
CA PHE A 110 1.69 -1.03 -33.60
C PHE A 110 1.20 0.10 -32.69
N LEU A 111 2.09 1.02 -32.28
CA LEU A 111 1.71 2.13 -31.41
C LEU A 111 0.70 3.08 -32.09
N LEU A 112 0.82 3.30 -33.40
CA LEU A 112 -0.15 4.09 -34.17
C LEU A 112 -1.51 3.38 -34.21
N GLU A 113 -1.54 2.11 -34.64
CA GLU A 113 -2.76 1.29 -34.70
C GLU A 113 -3.44 1.20 -33.33
N PHE A 114 -2.65 0.97 -32.28
CA PHE A 114 -3.14 0.92 -30.91
C PHE A 114 -3.70 2.28 -30.45
N GLY A 115 -3.06 3.40 -30.82
CA GLY A 115 -3.55 4.74 -30.52
C GLY A 115 -4.90 5.05 -31.17
N GLU A 116 -5.12 4.58 -32.40
CA GLU A 116 -6.38 4.73 -33.12
C GLU A 116 -7.55 4.10 -32.35
N ASP A 117 -7.32 2.95 -31.70
CA ASP A 117 -8.32 2.29 -30.85
C ASP A 117 -8.81 3.24 -29.72
N PHE A 118 -7.93 4.11 -29.19
CA PHE A 118 -8.25 5.13 -28.18
C PHE A 118 -8.75 6.46 -28.76
N GLY A 119 -8.96 6.52 -30.08
CA GLY A 119 -9.34 7.73 -30.80
C GLY A 119 -8.21 8.75 -30.90
N ILE A 120 -6.95 8.33 -30.80
CA ILE A 120 -5.78 9.19 -31.01
C ILE A 120 -5.35 9.05 -32.47
N GLN A 121 -5.38 10.15 -33.22
CA GLN A 121 -4.84 10.19 -34.57
C GLN A 121 -3.43 10.77 -34.52
N ALA A 122 -2.44 9.94 -34.82
CA ALA A 122 -1.04 10.34 -34.83
C ALA A 122 -0.35 9.87 -36.12
N GLU A 123 0.69 10.59 -36.53
CA GLU A 123 1.56 10.20 -37.63
C GLU A 123 2.99 10.02 -37.09
N ALA A 124 3.76 9.12 -37.71
CA ALA A 124 5.15 8.92 -37.35
C ALA A 124 6.08 9.66 -38.34
N GLU A 125 7.01 10.46 -37.80
CA GLU A 125 8.07 11.13 -38.55
C GLU A 125 9.43 10.68 -37.97
N GLU A 126 10.12 9.79 -38.68
CA GLU A 126 11.42 9.19 -38.29
C GLU A 126 11.42 8.55 -36.88
N LEU A 127 11.73 9.35 -35.85
CA LEU A 127 11.86 8.94 -34.44
C LEU A 127 10.84 9.62 -33.52
N GLN A 128 9.90 10.36 -34.09
CA GLN A 128 8.91 11.17 -33.37
C GLN A 128 7.49 10.85 -33.85
N PHE A 129 6.53 11.18 -33.01
CA PHE A 129 5.11 11.13 -33.32
C PHE A 129 4.59 12.55 -33.40
N SER A 130 3.68 12.82 -34.33
CA SER A 130 2.93 14.06 -34.41
C SER A 130 1.45 13.74 -34.17
N MET A 131 0.78 14.49 -33.30
CA MET A 131 -0.63 14.27 -32.97
C MET A 131 -1.38 15.59 -32.83
N HIS A 132 -2.70 15.59 -33.03
CA HIS A 132 -3.47 16.82 -32.91
C HIS A 132 -3.44 17.37 -31.47
N PHE A 133 -3.31 18.69 -31.31
CA PHE A 133 -3.17 19.33 -29.99
C PHE A 133 -4.33 19.05 -29.03
N ALA A 134 -5.54 18.80 -29.55
CA ALA A 134 -6.70 18.47 -28.74
C ALA A 134 -6.53 17.13 -28.01
N ASP A 135 -6.05 16.11 -28.71
CA ASP A 135 -5.77 14.78 -28.13
C ASP A 135 -4.60 14.87 -27.15
N TYR A 136 -3.58 15.66 -27.52
CA TYR A 136 -2.46 15.94 -26.61
C TYR A 136 -2.94 16.56 -25.30
N ILE A 137 -3.75 17.63 -25.33
CA ILE A 137 -4.28 18.28 -24.12
C ILE A 137 -5.11 17.29 -23.31
N ARG A 138 -6.01 16.53 -23.96
CA ARG A 138 -6.89 15.57 -23.29
C ARG A 138 -6.08 14.61 -22.42
N PHE A 139 -5.07 13.94 -22.99
CA PHE A 139 -4.32 12.90 -22.29
C PHE A 139 -3.11 13.42 -21.51
N SER A 140 -2.63 14.65 -21.76
CA SER A 140 -1.56 15.27 -20.95
C SER A 140 -2.06 16.05 -19.73
N SER A 141 -3.34 16.44 -19.69
CA SER A 141 -3.91 17.31 -18.65
C SER A 141 -3.77 16.77 -17.22
N SER A 142 -3.74 15.45 -17.05
CA SER A 142 -3.54 14.78 -15.76
C SER A 142 -2.06 14.73 -15.33
N ILE A 143 -1.12 14.97 -16.25
CA ILE A 143 0.32 14.86 -16.01
C ILE A 143 0.87 16.21 -15.55
N ARG A 144 1.34 16.27 -14.30
CA ARG A 144 1.67 17.54 -13.61
C ARG A 144 3.04 18.12 -13.96
N GLU A 145 3.91 17.34 -14.59
CA GLU A 145 5.26 17.76 -14.93
C GLU A 145 5.22 18.92 -15.95
N PRO A 146 5.94 20.05 -15.73
CA PRO A 146 5.84 21.24 -16.58
C PRO A 146 6.09 20.99 -18.07
N VAL A 147 6.91 20.00 -18.43
CA VAL A 147 7.18 19.61 -19.83
C VAL A 147 5.92 19.18 -20.58
N TRP A 148 4.86 18.76 -19.88
CA TRP A 148 3.59 18.36 -20.46
C TRP A 148 2.64 19.53 -20.77
N LYS A 149 2.93 20.74 -20.28
CA LYS A 149 2.14 21.92 -20.65
C LYS A 149 2.31 22.19 -22.14
N LEU A 150 1.20 22.42 -22.85
CA LEU A 150 1.23 22.72 -24.29
C LEU A 150 2.14 23.90 -24.64
N THR A 151 2.23 24.90 -23.75
CA THR A 151 3.14 26.06 -23.92
C THR A 151 4.63 25.69 -23.98
N ASN A 152 4.99 24.49 -23.54
CA ASN A 152 6.36 23.97 -23.52
C ASN A 152 6.60 22.90 -24.61
N ARG A 153 5.67 22.73 -25.55
CA ARG A 153 5.77 21.77 -26.67
C ARG A 153 5.89 22.48 -28.01
N GLN A 154 6.43 21.78 -28.99
CA GLN A 154 6.47 22.26 -30.38
C GLN A 154 5.12 21.99 -31.04
N LEU A 155 4.42 23.07 -31.42
CA LEU A 155 3.13 23.02 -32.10
C LEU A 155 3.29 23.61 -33.51
N ARG A 156 3.00 22.82 -34.54
CA ARG A 156 3.04 23.25 -35.95
C ARG A 156 1.79 22.78 -36.66
N SER A 157 1.05 23.71 -37.28
CA SER A 157 -0.17 23.41 -38.03
C SER A 157 -1.21 22.56 -37.27
N GLY A 158 -1.35 22.79 -35.95
CA GLY A 158 -2.26 22.03 -35.09
C GLY A 158 -1.68 20.71 -34.53
N MET A 159 -0.50 20.30 -34.98
CA MET A 159 0.16 19.07 -34.57
C MET A 159 1.24 19.33 -33.51
N VAL A 160 1.20 18.55 -32.44
CA VAL A 160 2.19 18.54 -31.36
C VAL A 160 3.16 17.39 -31.60
N VAL A 161 4.45 17.71 -31.64
CA VAL A 161 5.50 16.70 -31.82
C VAL A 161 5.93 16.13 -30.45
N VAL A 162 5.92 14.81 -30.34
CA VAL A 162 6.23 14.07 -29.11
C VAL A 162 7.20 12.92 -29.39
N THR A 163 8.01 12.56 -28.40
CA THR A 163 8.91 11.40 -28.51
C THR A 163 8.12 10.09 -28.40
N LYS A 164 8.70 8.94 -28.80
CA LYS A 164 8.08 7.61 -28.55
C LYS A 164 7.69 7.42 -27.09
N LYS A 165 8.57 7.82 -26.16
CA LYS A 165 8.33 7.72 -24.71
C LYS A 165 7.16 8.60 -24.26
N ASP A 166 7.08 9.83 -24.77
CA ASP A 166 5.94 10.71 -24.50
C ASP A 166 4.64 10.11 -25.06
N PHE A 167 4.67 9.57 -26.28
CA PHE A 167 3.50 8.96 -26.91
C PHE A 167 2.97 7.76 -26.10
N VAL A 168 3.85 6.85 -25.68
CA VAL A 168 3.48 5.72 -24.80
C VAL A 168 2.90 6.22 -23.47
N ARG A 169 3.46 7.29 -22.90
CA ARG A 169 2.93 7.89 -21.67
C ARG A 169 1.53 8.50 -21.85
N LEU A 170 1.22 9.05 -23.03
CA LEU A 170 -0.13 9.51 -23.38
C LEU A 170 -1.10 8.33 -23.57
N LEU A 171 -0.66 7.26 -24.25
CA LEU A 171 -1.43 6.02 -24.36
C LEU A 171 -1.75 5.43 -22.98
N GLN A 172 -0.81 5.48 -22.03
CA GLN A 172 -1.06 5.08 -20.64
C GLN A 172 -2.22 5.88 -20.00
N GLU A 173 -2.29 7.20 -20.18
CA GLU A 173 -3.42 7.97 -19.67
C GLU A 173 -4.72 7.64 -20.42
N ALA A 174 -4.66 7.34 -21.71
CA ALA A 174 -5.81 6.90 -22.50
C ALA A 174 -6.37 5.55 -22.04
N ILE A 175 -5.48 4.58 -21.75
CA ILE A 175 -5.82 3.28 -21.16
C ILE A 175 -6.53 3.49 -19.82
N LYS A 176 -5.90 4.26 -18.93
CA LYS A 176 -6.46 4.56 -17.61
C LYS A 176 -7.85 5.20 -17.73
N GLU A 177 -8.01 6.20 -18.59
CA GLU A 177 -9.31 6.85 -18.82
C GLU A 177 -10.37 5.87 -19.32
N ARG A 178 -10.03 4.95 -20.25
CA ARG A 178 -10.95 3.92 -20.74
C ARG A 178 -11.39 2.97 -19.64
N ILE A 179 -10.45 2.50 -18.81
CA ILE A 179 -10.76 1.59 -17.70
C ILE A 179 -11.65 2.32 -16.68
N GLU A 180 -11.32 3.56 -16.29
CA GLU A 180 -12.13 4.36 -15.36
C GLU A 180 -13.56 4.58 -15.89
N LYS A 181 -13.72 4.85 -17.19
CA LYS A 181 -15.04 5.02 -17.86
C LYS A 181 -15.90 3.77 -17.88
N SER A 182 -15.32 2.59 -17.62
CA SER A 182 -16.07 1.34 -17.50
C SER A 182 -16.82 1.23 -16.15
N PHE A 183 -16.65 2.20 -15.25
CA PHE A 183 -17.25 2.24 -13.91
C PHE A 183 -17.98 3.57 -13.64
N PRO A 184 -18.98 3.59 -12.73
CA PRO A 184 -19.57 2.43 -12.05
C PRO A 184 -20.42 1.58 -13.01
N ILE A 185 -20.49 0.28 -12.77
CA ILE A 185 -21.41 -0.60 -13.49
C ILE A 185 -22.81 -0.41 -12.88
N PRO A 186 -23.84 0.04 -13.64
CA PRO A 186 -25.11 0.48 -13.07
C PRO A 186 -25.88 -0.58 -12.27
N LYS A 187 -25.73 -1.86 -12.62
CA LYS A 187 -26.43 -2.97 -11.95
C LYS A 187 -25.60 -4.24 -11.98
N ILE A 188 -25.23 -4.71 -10.81
CA ILE A 188 -24.55 -6.00 -10.61
C ILE A 188 -25.61 -7.03 -10.19
N PRO A 189 -25.78 -8.17 -10.90
CA PRO A 189 -26.71 -9.22 -10.49
C PRO A 189 -26.39 -9.77 -9.09
N SER A 190 -27.42 -10.17 -8.34
CA SER A 190 -27.28 -10.67 -6.96
C SER A 190 -26.40 -11.92 -6.88
N GLU A 191 -26.45 -12.77 -7.90
CA GLU A 191 -25.65 -13.99 -8.02
C GLU A 191 -24.16 -13.66 -8.07
N VAL A 192 -23.80 -12.61 -8.80
CA VAL A 192 -22.41 -12.12 -8.94
C VAL A 192 -21.93 -11.54 -7.62
N SER A 193 -22.72 -10.66 -7.01
CA SER A 193 -22.36 -10.03 -5.73
C SER A 193 -22.17 -11.08 -4.62
N SER A 194 -23.05 -12.08 -4.57
CA SER A 194 -22.95 -13.19 -3.61
C SER A 194 -21.70 -14.06 -3.84
N PHE A 195 -21.37 -14.35 -5.10
CA PHE A 195 -20.16 -15.09 -5.47
C PHE A 195 -18.89 -14.30 -5.13
N CYS A 196 -18.89 -12.99 -5.38
CA CYS A 196 -17.73 -12.13 -5.18
C CYS A 196 -17.52 -11.70 -3.72
N ALA A 197 -18.52 -11.85 -2.84
CA ALA A 197 -18.45 -11.46 -1.42
C ALA A 197 -17.14 -11.83 -0.70
N PRO A 198 -16.63 -13.09 -0.73
CA PRO A 198 -15.37 -13.43 -0.07
C PRO A 198 -14.16 -12.70 -0.67
N TYR A 199 -14.11 -12.56 -2.00
CA TYR A 199 -13.04 -11.81 -2.67
C TYR A 199 -13.09 -10.32 -2.31
N VAL A 200 -14.28 -9.72 -2.33
CA VAL A 200 -14.50 -8.30 -2.02
C VAL A 200 -14.10 -7.99 -0.58
N ALA A 201 -14.41 -8.87 0.38
CA ALA A 201 -13.98 -8.71 1.76
C ALA A 201 -12.45 -8.65 1.88
N GLU A 202 -11.73 -9.60 1.25
CA GLU A 202 -10.27 -9.63 1.24
C GLU A 202 -9.67 -8.38 0.56
N ILE A 203 -10.25 -7.94 -0.55
CA ILE A 203 -9.81 -6.74 -1.29
C ILE A 203 -10.00 -5.49 -0.42
N LYS A 204 -11.16 -5.32 0.23
CA LYS A 204 -11.44 -4.18 1.10
C LYS A 204 -10.48 -4.14 2.28
N ASP A 205 -10.25 -5.28 2.93
CA ASP A 205 -9.31 -5.36 4.06
C ASP A 205 -7.89 -4.96 3.64
N LYS A 206 -7.37 -5.49 2.53
CA LYS A 206 -6.04 -5.10 2.02
C LYS A 206 -6.00 -3.64 1.58
N PHE A 207 -7.04 -3.15 0.90
CA PHE A 207 -7.08 -1.78 0.40
C PHE A 207 -7.17 -0.76 1.53
N GLU A 208 -7.91 -1.03 2.61
CA GLU A 208 -7.99 -0.17 3.79
C GLU A 208 -6.63 -0.04 4.50
N VAL A 209 -5.87 -1.13 4.62
CA VAL A 209 -4.49 -1.09 5.12
C VAL A 209 -3.61 -0.21 4.21
N HIS A 210 -3.83 -0.27 2.89
CA HIS A 210 -3.07 0.51 1.93
C HIS A 210 -3.47 1.99 1.89
N LYS A 211 -4.76 2.33 2.02
CA LYS A 211 -5.25 3.71 2.15
C LYS A 211 -4.58 4.43 3.31
N LYS A 212 -4.43 3.77 4.45
CA LYS A 212 -3.72 4.30 5.64
C LYS A 212 -2.26 4.62 5.37
N LYS A 213 -1.59 3.86 4.48
CA LYS A 213 -0.20 4.11 4.06
C LYS A 213 -0.09 5.24 3.03
N PHE A 214 -1.12 5.47 2.23
CA PHE A 214 -1.11 6.40 1.09
C PHE A 214 -2.12 7.57 1.21
N GLY A 215 -2.56 7.89 2.43
CA GLY A 215 -3.09 9.21 2.81
C GLY A 215 -4.35 9.67 2.08
N THR A 216 -5.22 8.75 1.65
CA THR A 216 -6.41 9.11 0.88
C THR A 216 -7.54 9.63 1.78
N THR A 217 -7.52 10.95 2.03
CA THR A 217 -8.65 11.87 2.33
C THR A 217 -9.71 11.49 3.37
N ASP A 218 -9.47 10.48 4.20
CA ASP A 218 -10.08 10.38 5.51
C ASP A 218 -8.96 10.53 6.53
N PHE A 219 -8.81 11.74 7.06
CA PHE A 219 -7.77 12.03 8.03
C PHE A 219 -8.10 11.50 9.42
N GLY A 220 -9.28 10.91 9.62
CA GLY A 220 -9.77 10.47 10.92
C GLY A 220 -9.99 11.66 11.86
N VAL A 221 -9.55 11.51 13.11
CA VAL A 221 -9.62 12.61 14.09
C VAL A 221 -8.71 13.73 13.63
N VAL A 222 -9.28 14.93 13.46
CA VAL A 222 -8.55 16.12 13.05
C VAL A 222 -7.48 16.46 14.08
N GLU A 223 -6.24 16.63 13.64
CA GLU A 223 -5.08 16.93 14.47
C GLU A 223 -4.52 18.33 14.13
N PRO A 224 -4.90 19.38 14.88
CA PRO A 224 -4.46 20.75 14.60
C PRO A 224 -2.94 20.95 14.54
N ASP A 225 -2.18 20.18 15.31
CA ASP A 225 -0.70 20.26 15.36
C ASP A 225 -0.03 19.87 14.03
N LEU A 226 -0.76 19.17 13.15
CA LEU A 226 -0.26 18.73 11.85
C LEU A 226 -0.64 19.68 10.72
N PHE A 227 -1.41 20.75 11.01
CA PHE A 227 -1.88 21.67 10.00
C PHE A 227 -0.73 22.38 9.24
N PRO A 228 -0.98 22.76 7.97
CA PRO A 228 -0.06 23.61 7.23
C PRO A 228 0.22 24.92 7.97
N PRO A 229 1.43 25.50 7.85
CA PRO A 229 1.77 26.73 8.57
C PRO A 229 0.84 27.90 8.25
N CYS A 230 0.35 27.98 7.01
CA CYS A 230 -0.60 29.02 6.60
C CYS A 230 -1.96 28.89 7.30
N ILE A 231 -2.47 27.66 7.46
CA ILE A 231 -3.72 27.39 8.19
C ILE A 231 -3.53 27.65 9.67
N SER A 232 -2.41 27.17 10.25
CA SER A 232 -2.06 27.40 11.65
C SER A 232 -1.97 28.90 11.98
N HIS A 233 -1.37 29.69 11.08
CA HIS A 233 -1.30 31.14 11.21
C HIS A 233 -2.67 31.81 11.11
N ALA A 234 -3.55 31.35 10.21
CA ALA A 234 -4.91 31.88 10.13
C ALA A 234 -5.73 31.58 11.39
N LEU A 235 -5.62 30.36 11.94
CA LEU A 235 -6.25 30.00 13.20
C LEU A 235 -5.76 30.88 14.36
N ALA A 236 -4.44 31.08 14.46
CA ALA A 236 -3.86 31.96 15.48
C ALA A 236 -4.33 33.41 15.36
N ASN A 237 -4.45 33.93 14.12
CA ASN A 237 -4.99 35.26 13.88
C ASN A 237 -6.46 35.39 14.33
N VAL A 238 -7.31 34.42 13.97
CA VAL A 238 -8.73 34.44 14.35
C VAL A 238 -8.88 34.35 15.87
N GLN A 239 -8.12 33.48 16.53
CA GLN A 239 -8.09 33.37 17.99
C GLN A 239 -7.56 34.65 18.67
N GLY A 240 -6.67 35.38 18.01
CA GLY A 240 -6.17 36.69 18.44
C GLY A 240 -7.13 37.85 18.15
N GLY A 241 -8.33 37.61 17.61
CA GLY A 241 -9.29 38.65 17.24
C GLY A 241 -8.89 39.46 16.01
N VAL A 242 -8.00 38.93 15.16
CA VAL A 242 -7.56 39.58 13.92
C VAL A 242 -8.47 39.15 12.77
N ASN A 243 -9.09 40.13 12.10
CA ASN A 243 -9.91 39.88 10.92
C ASN A 243 -9.06 39.29 9.78
N LEU A 244 -9.48 38.13 9.26
CA LEU A 244 -8.86 37.52 8.09
C LEU A 244 -9.40 38.14 6.80
N ALA A 245 -8.52 38.27 5.80
CA ALA A 245 -8.94 38.57 4.43
C ALA A 245 -9.93 37.51 3.91
N HIS A 246 -10.89 37.92 3.08
CA HIS A 246 -11.93 37.03 2.55
C HIS A 246 -11.36 35.77 1.88
N SER A 247 -10.30 35.93 1.08
CA SER A 247 -9.58 34.82 0.44
C SER A 247 -9.02 33.83 1.47
N MET A 248 -8.53 34.31 2.61
CA MET A 248 -7.98 33.46 3.67
C MET A 248 -9.09 32.78 4.48
N ARG A 249 -10.21 33.46 4.74
CA ARG A 249 -11.39 32.85 5.36
C ARG A 249 -11.87 31.66 4.52
N PHE A 250 -12.06 31.86 3.22
CA PHE A 250 -12.42 30.79 2.30
C PHE A 250 -11.41 29.64 2.31
N ALA A 251 -10.11 29.96 2.20
CA ALA A 251 -9.05 28.94 2.17
C ALA A 251 -8.99 28.12 3.46
N MET A 252 -9.16 28.77 4.62
CA MET A 252 -9.19 28.11 5.91
C MET A 252 -10.42 27.22 6.04
N THR A 253 -11.62 27.76 5.82
CA THR A 253 -12.88 27.00 5.95
C THR A 253 -12.93 25.79 5.02
N SER A 254 -12.58 25.96 3.74
CA SER A 254 -12.55 24.85 2.78
C SER A 254 -11.52 23.78 3.15
N PHE A 255 -10.38 24.16 3.75
CA PHE A 255 -9.40 23.22 4.26
C PHE A 255 -9.94 22.46 5.48
N LEU A 256 -10.51 23.16 6.47
CA LEU A 256 -11.04 22.55 7.70
C LEU A 256 -12.17 21.56 7.40
N LEU A 257 -13.08 21.91 6.49
CA LEU A 257 -14.12 21.00 6.00
C LEU A 257 -13.50 19.77 5.31
N SER A 258 -12.49 19.99 4.46
CA SER A 258 -11.81 18.90 3.75
C SER A 258 -11.00 17.97 4.65
N VAL A 259 -10.57 18.43 5.83
CA VAL A 259 -9.89 17.56 6.80
C VAL A 259 -10.85 16.81 7.74
N GLY A 260 -12.13 17.15 7.71
CA GLY A 260 -13.19 16.46 8.46
C GLY A 260 -13.77 17.22 9.65
N MET A 261 -13.46 18.52 9.83
CA MET A 261 -14.12 19.32 10.86
C MET A 261 -15.58 19.61 10.51
N SER A 262 -16.45 19.57 11.51
CA SER A 262 -17.87 19.86 11.33
C SER A 262 -18.13 21.36 11.12
N VAL A 263 -19.28 21.68 10.52
CA VAL A 263 -19.73 23.07 10.35
C VAL A 263 -19.76 23.81 11.69
N ASP A 264 -20.25 23.16 12.74
CA ASP A 264 -20.33 23.73 14.10
C ASP A 264 -18.94 23.98 14.71
N GLU A 265 -18.01 23.04 14.54
CA GLU A 265 -16.62 23.22 15.00
C GLU A 265 -15.96 24.41 14.32
N ILE A 266 -16.17 24.57 13.01
CA ILE A 266 -15.62 25.69 12.24
C ILE A 266 -16.28 27.01 12.63
N LEU A 267 -17.60 27.03 12.81
CA LEU A 267 -18.34 28.22 13.24
C LEU A 267 -17.82 28.75 14.58
N ASN A 268 -17.56 27.84 15.53
CA ASN A 268 -17.02 28.18 16.85
C ASN A 268 -15.63 28.83 16.80
N LEU A 269 -14.82 28.53 15.77
CA LEU A 269 -13.52 29.19 15.59
C LEU A 269 -13.66 30.68 15.28
N PHE A 270 -14.70 31.09 14.54
CA PHE A 270 -14.88 32.49 14.12
C PHE A 270 -15.53 33.38 15.18
N ASN A 271 -16.08 32.82 16.27
CA ASN A 271 -16.82 33.55 17.30
C ASN A 271 -16.00 34.66 18.01
N VAL A 272 -14.67 34.59 17.91
CA VAL A 272 -13.75 35.58 18.52
C VAL A 272 -13.44 36.76 17.58
N SER A 273 -13.88 36.69 16.31
CA SER A 273 -13.62 37.72 15.30
C SER A 273 -14.47 38.98 15.56
N PRO A 274 -13.90 40.20 15.53
CA PRO A 274 -14.64 41.45 15.76
C PRO A 274 -15.83 41.69 14.81
N ASP A 275 -15.80 41.10 13.62
CA ASP A 275 -16.84 41.19 12.58
C ASP A 275 -17.73 39.95 12.51
N PHE A 276 -17.73 39.10 13.55
CA PHE A 276 -18.49 37.86 13.56
C PHE A 276 -20.00 38.10 13.59
N ASP A 277 -20.66 37.65 12.52
CA ASP A 277 -22.10 37.44 12.45
C ASP A 277 -22.35 35.95 12.25
N ALA A 278 -23.03 35.32 13.20
CA ALA A 278 -23.22 33.87 13.22
C ALA A 278 -24.04 33.38 12.02
N GLU A 279 -25.09 34.11 11.62
CA GLU A 279 -25.98 33.70 10.52
C GLU A 279 -25.23 33.79 9.18
N VAL A 280 -24.52 34.91 8.96
CA VAL A 280 -23.73 35.12 7.73
C VAL A 280 -22.58 34.13 7.64
N THR A 281 -21.88 33.88 8.75
CA THR A 281 -20.74 32.96 8.77
C THR A 281 -21.19 31.51 8.56
N LEU A 282 -22.30 31.09 9.18
CA LEU A 282 -22.89 29.77 8.99
C LEU A 282 -23.24 29.54 7.52
N TYR A 283 -23.95 30.48 6.89
CA TYR A 283 -24.31 30.38 5.47
C TYR A 283 -23.08 30.24 4.57
N GLN A 284 -21.99 30.97 4.86
CA GLN A 284 -20.74 30.84 4.10
C GLN A 284 -20.10 29.46 4.25
N ILE A 285 -20.09 28.91 5.47
CA ILE A 285 -19.51 27.58 5.73
C ILE A 285 -20.36 26.49 5.04
N GLU A 286 -21.69 26.55 5.15
CA GLU A 286 -22.61 25.60 4.51
C GLU A 286 -22.52 25.64 2.97
N HIS A 287 -22.40 26.84 2.39
CA HIS A 287 -22.18 26.99 0.96
C HIS A 287 -20.87 26.35 0.50
N ILE A 288 -19.78 26.51 1.26
CA ILE A 288 -18.49 25.86 0.97
C ILE A 288 -18.61 24.33 1.12
N ALA A 289 -19.35 23.87 2.12
CA ALA A 289 -19.61 22.45 2.38
C ALA A 289 -20.50 21.77 1.31
N GLY A 290 -21.13 22.54 0.42
CA GLY A 290 -21.90 22.03 -0.71
C GLY A 290 -23.41 22.03 -0.54
N ALA A 291 -23.97 22.81 0.40
CA ALA A 291 -25.43 22.94 0.58
C ALA A 291 -26.16 23.40 -0.71
N THR A 292 -25.47 24.08 -1.62
CA THR A 292 -25.97 24.56 -2.92
C THR A 292 -25.57 23.68 -4.11
N GLY A 293 -25.01 22.48 -3.85
CA GLY A 293 -24.67 21.46 -4.87
C GLY A 293 -23.20 21.41 -5.28
N ASN A 294 -22.40 22.44 -4.97
CA ASN A 294 -20.96 22.46 -5.28
C ASN A 294 -20.12 22.41 -4.00
N VAL A 295 -19.41 21.31 -3.77
CA VAL A 295 -18.43 21.20 -2.67
C VAL A 295 -17.14 21.90 -3.10
N TYR A 296 -16.76 22.95 -2.38
CA TYR A 296 -15.56 23.72 -2.68
C TYR A 296 -14.31 23.08 -2.07
N LYS A 297 -13.26 22.95 -2.88
CA LYS A 297 -11.96 22.47 -2.43
C LYS A 297 -11.07 23.64 -2.02
N PRO A 298 -10.15 23.45 -1.06
CA PRO A 298 -9.22 24.49 -0.68
C PRO A 298 -8.27 24.84 -1.84
N PRO A 299 -7.82 26.10 -1.90
CA PRO A 299 -6.90 26.54 -2.95
C PRO A 299 -5.54 25.86 -2.85
N ALA A 300 -4.93 25.59 -4.00
CA ALA A 300 -3.58 25.06 -4.10
C ALA A 300 -2.53 26.05 -3.55
N CYS A 301 -1.33 25.58 -3.23
CA CYS A 301 -0.27 26.42 -2.68
C CYS A 301 0.11 27.58 -3.60
N ASP A 302 0.00 27.41 -4.92
CA ASP A 302 0.23 28.49 -5.89
C ASP A 302 -0.79 29.60 -5.75
N THR A 303 -2.08 29.25 -5.69
CA THR A 303 -3.18 30.17 -5.44
C THR A 303 -3.05 30.86 -4.07
N MET A 304 -2.65 30.10 -3.04
CA MET A 304 -2.36 30.65 -1.72
C MET A 304 -1.25 31.70 -1.77
N ARG A 305 -0.20 31.49 -2.57
CA ARG A 305 0.85 32.48 -2.79
C ARG A 305 0.34 33.70 -3.53
N THR A 306 -0.44 33.52 -4.59
CA THR A 306 -1.02 34.62 -5.38
C THR A 306 -1.91 35.53 -4.55
N TYR A 307 -2.71 34.98 -3.64
CA TYR A 307 -3.59 35.77 -2.77
C TYR A 307 -2.92 36.27 -1.49
N GLY A 308 -1.62 36.04 -1.29
CA GLY A 308 -0.90 36.48 -0.09
C GLY A 308 -1.22 35.65 1.17
N ASN A 309 -1.85 34.49 1.02
CA ASN A 309 -2.31 33.61 2.09
C ASN A 309 -1.23 32.59 2.54
N CYS A 310 -0.11 32.48 1.83
CA CYS A 310 0.97 31.56 2.15
C CYS A 310 1.92 32.17 3.20
N ILE A 311 1.57 32.03 4.48
CA ILE A 311 2.35 32.55 5.61
C ILE A 311 3.01 31.39 6.39
N GLY A 312 4.22 31.62 6.94
CA GLY A 312 4.90 30.66 7.81
C GLY A 312 5.55 29.47 7.10
N LYS A 313 5.85 29.60 5.80
CA LYS A 313 6.40 28.52 4.96
C LYS A 313 7.59 27.81 5.63
N ASP A 314 7.52 26.48 5.72
CA ASP A 314 8.59 25.62 6.23
C ASP A 314 9.26 24.78 5.11
N ARG A 315 10.18 23.88 5.50
CA ARG A 315 10.89 22.99 4.55
C ARG A 315 9.96 21.99 3.86
N LEU A 316 8.85 21.58 4.48
CA LEU A 316 7.91 20.64 3.88
C LEU A 316 7.05 21.35 2.82
N CYS A 317 6.73 22.63 3.02
CA CYS A 317 6.03 23.46 2.03
C CYS A 317 6.76 23.57 0.68
N GLU A 318 8.07 23.30 0.61
CA GLU A 318 8.84 23.29 -0.64
C GLU A 318 8.62 22.03 -1.49
N LYS A 319 8.14 20.96 -0.87
CA LYS A 319 7.98 19.64 -1.50
C LYS A 319 6.53 19.27 -1.79
N ILE A 320 5.60 20.17 -1.49
CA ILE A 320 4.15 19.98 -1.64
C ILE A 320 3.56 21.13 -2.45
N ASN A 321 2.44 20.87 -3.11
CA ASN A 321 1.75 21.83 -3.96
C ASN A 321 0.33 22.16 -3.47
N HIS A 322 -0.10 21.58 -2.36
CA HIS A 322 -1.45 21.74 -1.82
C HIS A 322 -1.47 21.64 -0.29
N PRO A 323 -2.26 22.48 0.42
CA PRO A 323 -2.39 22.41 1.89
C PRO A 323 -2.82 21.02 2.40
N LEU A 324 -3.74 20.35 1.72
CA LEU A 324 -4.12 18.96 2.09
C LEU A 324 -2.96 17.97 1.95
N ALA A 325 -2.12 18.11 0.92
CA ALA A 325 -0.96 17.24 0.73
C ALA A 325 0.09 17.46 1.84
N TYR A 326 0.20 18.69 2.37
CA TYR A 326 1.03 18.94 3.54
C TYR A 326 0.51 18.19 4.77
N TYR A 327 -0.79 18.30 5.04
CA TYR A 327 -1.44 17.66 6.18
C TYR A 327 -1.34 16.12 6.11
N GLU A 328 -1.64 15.57 4.93
CA GLU A 328 -1.46 14.16 4.60
C GLU A 328 -0.02 13.70 4.86
N LYS A 329 0.97 14.47 4.40
CA LYS A 329 2.38 14.14 4.59
C LYS A 329 2.79 14.18 6.07
N LYS A 330 2.26 15.11 6.85
CA LYS A 330 2.50 15.17 8.30
C LYS A 330 1.91 13.96 9.03
N ILE A 331 0.68 13.56 8.70
CA ILE A 331 0.06 12.34 9.23
C ILE A 331 0.88 11.11 8.87
N TYR A 332 1.32 10.99 7.62
CA TYR A 332 2.19 9.90 7.19
C TYR A 332 3.48 9.84 8.01
N LEU A 333 4.15 10.98 8.21
CA LEU A 333 5.40 11.04 8.98
C LEU A 333 5.17 10.65 10.44
N LYS A 334 4.10 11.14 11.08
CA LYS A 334 3.71 10.79 12.44
C LYS A 334 3.43 9.29 12.60
N ASN A 335 2.69 8.70 11.67
CA ASN A 335 2.37 7.27 11.70
C ASN A 335 3.63 6.42 11.53
N LYS A 336 4.53 6.83 10.63
CA LYS A 336 5.83 6.17 10.44
C LYS A 336 6.70 6.27 11.70
N GLU A 337 6.71 7.42 12.38
CA GLU A 337 7.41 7.58 13.67
C GLU A 337 6.87 6.63 14.73
N LYS A 338 5.55 6.52 14.87
CA LYS A 338 4.90 5.55 15.77
C LYS A 338 5.22 4.10 15.44
N GLU A 339 5.28 3.74 14.15
CA GLU A 339 5.69 2.38 13.72
C GLU A 339 7.14 2.09 14.11
N MET A 340 8.05 3.04 13.87
CA MET A 340 9.46 2.90 14.26
C MET A 340 9.65 2.83 15.79
N GLU A 341 8.85 3.55 16.57
CA GLU A 341 8.84 3.46 18.03
C GLU A 341 8.39 2.08 18.51
N LYS A 342 7.30 1.54 17.96
CA LYS A 342 6.84 0.18 18.25
C LYS A 342 7.88 -0.88 17.88
N GLU A 343 8.51 -0.76 16.71
CA GLU A 343 9.57 -1.68 16.29
C GLU A 343 10.79 -1.63 17.24
N LYS A 344 11.09 -0.47 17.83
CA LYS A 344 12.13 -0.34 18.86
C LYS A 344 11.72 -0.98 20.18
N GLU A 345 10.50 -0.72 20.65
CA GLU A 345 9.96 -1.34 21.86
C GLU A 345 9.93 -2.87 21.76
N GLU A 346 9.50 -3.41 20.62
CA GLU A 346 9.51 -4.87 20.37
C GLU A 346 10.92 -5.47 20.33
N LYS A 347 11.92 -4.71 19.83
CA LYS A 347 13.32 -5.14 19.86
C LYS A 347 13.89 -5.12 21.28
N GLU A 348 13.63 -4.06 22.03
CA GLU A 348 14.06 -3.96 23.44
C GLU A 348 13.40 -5.03 24.31
N GLU A 349 12.14 -5.39 24.05
CA GLU A 349 11.46 -6.47 24.76
C GLU A 349 12.04 -7.84 24.41
N LYS A 350 12.38 -8.09 23.14
CA LYS A 350 13.07 -9.32 22.71
C LYS A 350 14.46 -9.42 23.34
N GLU A 351 15.24 -8.35 23.35
CA GLU A 351 16.57 -8.31 24.00
C GLU A 351 16.47 -8.60 25.50
N LYS A 352 15.51 -7.99 26.22
CA LYS A 352 15.26 -8.29 27.65
C LYS A 352 14.82 -9.75 27.90
N GLN A 353 14.07 -10.35 26.98
CA GLN A 353 13.69 -11.77 27.08
C GLN A 353 14.86 -12.71 26.81
N GLU A 354 15.75 -12.36 25.87
CA GLU A 354 16.99 -13.10 25.61
C GLU A 354 17.96 -13.02 26.79
N GLU A 355 18.18 -11.84 27.38
CA GLU A 355 19.00 -11.67 28.58
C GLU A 355 18.49 -12.49 29.77
N LYS A 356 17.18 -12.49 30.02
CA LYS A 356 16.56 -13.33 31.08
C LYS A 356 16.75 -14.82 30.83
N LYS A 357 16.62 -15.27 29.58
CA LYS A 357 16.88 -16.69 29.22
C LYS A 357 18.34 -17.07 29.45
N GLU A 358 19.28 -16.20 29.10
CA GLU A 358 20.70 -16.43 29.36
C GLU A 358 21.03 -16.48 30.86
N GLU A 359 20.41 -15.61 31.68
CA GLU A 359 20.57 -15.65 33.14
C GLU A 359 20.01 -16.95 33.74
N GLU A 360 18.80 -17.37 33.34
CA GLU A 360 18.21 -18.64 33.79
C GLU A 360 19.06 -19.86 33.38
N GLU A 361 19.65 -19.85 32.18
CA GLU A 361 20.56 -20.91 31.73
C GLU A 361 21.85 -20.94 32.55
N LYS A 362 22.43 -19.78 32.88
CA LYS A 362 23.61 -19.66 33.75
C LYS A 362 23.32 -20.21 35.15
N GLU A 363 22.18 -19.85 35.74
CA GLU A 363 21.76 -20.36 37.06
C GLU A 363 21.55 -21.89 37.06
N LYS A 364 20.86 -22.43 36.04
CA LYS A 364 20.68 -23.89 35.88
C LYS A 364 22.02 -24.61 35.74
N GLN A 365 22.97 -24.06 34.98
CA GLN A 365 24.32 -24.63 34.86
C GLN A 365 25.09 -24.61 36.18
N GLU A 366 24.97 -23.54 36.97
CA GLU A 366 25.57 -23.47 38.31
C GLU A 366 24.97 -24.50 39.28
N GLU A 367 23.65 -24.69 39.25
CA GLU A 367 22.97 -25.66 40.11
C GLU A 367 23.39 -27.10 39.75
N ILE A 368 23.50 -27.42 38.45
CA ILE A 368 24.02 -28.70 37.97
C ILE A 368 25.47 -28.92 38.43
N LYS A 369 26.33 -27.89 38.35
CA LYS A 369 27.72 -27.96 38.84
C LYS A 369 27.77 -28.22 40.36
N LYS A 370 26.88 -27.58 41.14
CA LYS A 370 26.76 -27.80 42.60
C LYS A 370 26.28 -29.22 42.92
N LYS A 371 25.27 -29.75 42.21
CA LYS A 371 24.79 -31.15 42.36
C LYS A 371 25.89 -32.17 42.05
N LYS A 372 26.59 -32.02 40.92
CA LYS A 372 27.74 -32.89 40.56
C LYS A 372 28.88 -32.86 41.59
N LYS A 373 29.13 -31.72 42.24
CA LYS A 373 30.12 -31.62 43.34
C LYS A 373 29.66 -32.41 44.58
N LYS A 374 28.37 -32.31 44.96
CA LYS A 374 27.81 -33.08 46.09
C LYS A 374 27.85 -34.59 45.82
N GLU A 375 27.43 -35.04 44.65
CA GLU A 375 27.48 -36.45 44.26
C GLU A 375 28.91 -37.01 44.31
N LYS A 376 29.91 -36.26 43.81
CA LYS A 376 31.32 -36.66 43.92
C LYS A 376 31.81 -36.78 45.37
N GLN A 377 31.33 -35.91 46.28
CA GLN A 377 31.67 -35.99 47.70
C GLN A 377 31.02 -37.21 48.37
N GLU A 378 29.75 -37.49 48.06
CA GLU A 378 29.05 -38.67 48.58
C GLU A 378 29.67 -39.97 48.07
N GLU A 379 30.06 -40.03 46.79
CA GLU A 379 30.70 -41.19 46.20
C GLU A 379 32.10 -41.44 46.80
N LYS A 380 32.87 -40.37 47.06
CA LYS A 380 34.13 -40.47 47.84
C LYS A 380 33.86 -41.00 49.25
N GLY A 381 32.81 -40.52 49.92
CA GLY A 381 32.40 -41.00 51.24
C GLY A 381 32.03 -42.48 51.25
N LYS A 382 31.31 -42.97 50.23
CA LYS A 382 30.97 -44.39 50.04
C LYS A 382 32.21 -45.24 49.78
N LYS A 383 33.11 -44.82 48.88
CA LYS A 383 34.38 -45.53 48.59
C LYS A 383 35.26 -45.69 49.82
N ILE A 384 35.35 -44.66 50.66
CA ILE A 384 36.10 -44.74 51.93
C ILE A 384 35.47 -45.75 52.88
N LYS A 385 34.13 -45.77 53.01
CA LYS A 385 33.42 -46.76 53.84
C LYS A 385 33.59 -48.20 53.31
N GLU A 386 33.56 -48.39 51.99
CA GLU A 386 33.79 -49.71 51.37
C GLU A 386 35.23 -50.19 51.54
N GLY A 387 36.22 -49.30 51.39
CA GLY A 387 37.63 -49.60 51.61
C GLY A 387 37.87 -50.14 53.03
N LYS A 388 37.36 -49.43 54.04
CA LYS A 388 37.43 -49.87 55.45
C LYS A 388 36.72 -51.22 55.69
N LYS A 389 35.64 -51.51 54.95
CA LYS A 389 34.95 -52.80 55.01
C LYS A 389 35.77 -53.93 54.39
N ARG A 390 36.47 -53.67 53.28
CA ARG A 390 37.34 -54.64 52.59
C ARG A 390 38.58 -54.98 53.40
N GLU A 391 39.26 -53.98 53.97
CA GLU A 391 40.41 -54.20 54.87
C GLU A 391 40.03 -55.12 56.04
N ARG A 392 38.92 -54.83 56.71
CA ARG A 392 38.39 -55.70 57.79
C ARG A 392 38.06 -57.12 57.33
N LYS A 393 37.75 -57.33 56.05
CA LYS A 393 37.43 -58.64 55.48
C LYS A 393 38.70 -59.42 55.13
N GLN A 394 39.67 -58.76 54.50
CA GLN A 394 40.97 -59.34 54.18
C GLN A 394 41.70 -59.74 55.45
N GLU A 395 41.71 -58.89 56.48
CA GLU A 395 42.38 -59.18 57.75
C GLU A 395 41.79 -60.43 58.45
N LYS A 396 40.49 -60.73 58.23
CA LYS A 396 39.85 -61.97 58.68
C LYS A 396 40.20 -63.18 57.79
N GLU A 397 40.45 -62.97 56.50
CA GLU A 397 40.79 -64.02 55.54
C GLU A 397 42.26 -64.45 55.64
N THR A 398 43.19 -63.51 55.81
CA THR A 398 44.62 -63.82 56.01
C THR A 398 44.80 -64.67 57.26
N LYS A 399 44.14 -64.30 58.36
CA LYS A 399 44.11 -65.09 59.60
C LYS A 399 43.53 -66.50 59.41
N ARG A 400 42.65 -66.73 58.42
CA ARG A 400 42.13 -68.06 58.07
C ARG A 400 43.09 -68.87 57.20
N ARG A 401 43.81 -68.23 56.26
CA ARG A 401 44.76 -68.92 55.36
C ARG A 401 46.02 -69.37 56.10
N GLU A 402 46.58 -68.52 56.95
CA GLU A 402 47.74 -68.88 57.79
C GLU A 402 47.43 -70.07 58.72
N GLY A 403 46.16 -70.23 59.11
CA GLY A 403 45.68 -71.40 59.84
C GLY A 403 45.61 -72.68 59.00
N LYS A 404 45.39 -72.58 57.69
CA LYS A 404 45.29 -73.74 56.77
C LYS A 404 46.64 -74.20 56.22
N GLU A 405 47.54 -73.30 55.85
CA GLU A 405 48.89 -73.66 55.33
C GLU A 405 49.71 -74.42 56.38
N LYS A 406 49.64 -73.98 57.65
CA LYS A 406 50.24 -74.71 58.79
C LYS A 406 49.68 -76.13 58.98
N GLN A 407 48.51 -76.42 58.40
CA GLN A 407 47.86 -77.72 58.44
C GLN A 407 48.25 -78.62 57.24
N GLU A 408 48.53 -78.05 56.07
CA GLU A 408 48.93 -78.80 54.87
C GLU A 408 50.43 -79.10 54.83
N GLU A 409 51.29 -78.22 55.33
CA GLU A 409 52.74 -78.46 55.39
C GLU A 409 53.08 -79.67 56.29
N LYS A 410 52.24 -79.92 57.30
CA LYS A 410 52.31 -81.12 58.16
C LYS A 410 51.89 -82.43 57.48
N LYS A 411 51.29 -82.39 56.29
CA LYS A 411 50.77 -83.58 55.58
C LYS A 411 51.65 -84.07 54.42
N ARG A 412 52.68 -83.33 54.02
CA ARG A 412 53.54 -83.69 52.87
C ARG A 412 54.94 -84.21 53.24
N ILE A 413 55.26 -84.20 54.54
CA ILE A 413 56.40 -84.90 55.14
C ILE A 413 55.90 -86.27 55.57
#